data_AF-A0AA42ZHV1-F1
#
_entry.id   AF-A0AA42ZHV1-F1
#
_cell.length_a   1.000
_cell.length_b   1.000
_cell.length_c   1.000
_cell.angle_alpha   90.00
_cell.angle_beta   90.00
_cell.angle_gamma   90.00
#
_symmetry.space_group_name_H-M   'P 1'
#
loop_
_entity.id
_entity.type
_entity.pdbx_description
1 polymer ?
#
loop_
_entity_poly.entity_id
_entity_poly.type
_entity_poly.pdbx_seq_one_letter_code
_entity_poly.pdbx_strand_id
1 'polypeptide(L)'
;MNQKVALFAKQYQINRWLISSALKDLSQEAIESRIEDKGNSMKWLVGHLASSRFVVLSHIGIEQERPFGDLFARGAEVKDAADYPSYAEILKVWEEVADKVEARFEELTDDDLGAPMDAQYPISDGTALSGIAFLALHETYHAGQLAYIRRLNGGDQITG
;
A
#
# COMPACT_ATOMS: atom_id res chain seq x y z
N MET A 1 7.19 5.60 20.24
CA MET A 1 6.85 4.31 19.62
C MET A 1 6.90 3.12 20.58
N ASN A 2 5.87 2.26 20.55
CA ASN A 2 5.83 0.96 21.25
C ASN A 2 6.76 -0.08 20.59
N GLN A 3 7.45 -0.90 21.39
CA GLN A 3 8.42 -1.89 20.89
C GLN A 3 7.80 -2.99 20.02
N LYS A 4 6.54 -3.37 20.27
CA LYS A 4 5.84 -4.44 19.52
C LYS A 4 5.58 -4.06 18.06
N VAL A 5 5.42 -2.77 17.78
CA VAL A 5 5.14 -2.25 16.43
C VAL A 5 6.38 -1.65 15.76
N ALA A 6 7.47 -1.41 16.50
CA ALA A 6 8.61 -0.63 16.01
C ALA A 6 9.26 -1.20 14.74
N LEU A 7 9.43 -2.52 14.65
CA LEU A 7 9.98 -3.15 13.45
C LEU A 7 9.00 -3.09 12.27
N PHE A 8 7.70 -3.23 12.51
CA PHE A 8 6.69 -3.08 11.47
C PHE A 8 6.65 -1.63 10.97
N ALA A 9 6.70 -0.64 11.85
CA ALA A 9 6.80 0.78 11.44
C ALA A 9 7.99 1.02 10.50
N LYS A 10 9.15 0.40 10.79
CA LYS A 10 10.31 0.45 9.87
C LYS A 10 10.06 -0.26 8.55
N GLN A 11 9.33 -1.38 8.53
CA GLN A 11 8.93 -2.03 7.29
C GLN A 11 8.01 -1.15 6.43
N TYR A 12 7.02 -0.46 7.01
CA TYR A 12 6.18 0.50 6.27
C TYR A 12 6.98 1.66 5.66
N GLN A 13 8.00 2.15 6.39
CA GLN A 13 8.92 3.19 5.88
C GLN A 13 9.76 2.67 4.71
N ILE A 14 10.31 1.46 4.82
CA ILE A 14 11.09 0.82 3.75
C ILE A 14 10.19 0.52 2.54
N ASN A 15 8.98 0.03 2.77
CA ASN A 15 8.00 -0.23 1.72
C ASN A 15 7.63 1.06 0.99
N ARG A 16 7.37 2.16 1.72
CA ARG A 16 7.14 3.49 1.11
C ARG A 16 8.30 3.88 0.22
N TRP A 17 9.54 3.77 0.71
CA TRP A 17 10.72 4.07 -0.09
C TRP A 17 10.85 3.16 -1.33
N LEU A 18 10.64 1.85 -1.21
CA LEU A 18 10.69 0.91 -2.33
C LEU A 18 9.64 1.24 -3.39
N ILE A 19 8.41 1.51 -2.97
CA ILE A 19 7.28 1.87 -3.85
C ILE A 19 7.60 3.17 -4.58
N SER A 20 7.98 4.24 -3.86
CA SER A 20 8.32 5.52 -4.48
C SER A 20 9.52 5.40 -5.43
N SER A 21 10.50 4.56 -5.10
CA SER A 21 11.66 4.30 -5.97
C SER A 21 11.28 3.51 -7.22
N ALA A 22 10.33 2.58 -7.12
CA ALA A 22 9.85 1.82 -8.26
C ALA A 22 9.18 2.70 -9.32
N LEU A 23 8.57 3.78 -8.88
CA LEU A 23 7.76 4.69 -9.67
C LEU A 23 8.55 5.88 -10.25
N LYS A 24 9.78 6.10 -9.78
CA LYS A 24 10.58 7.28 -10.10
C LYS A 24 11.08 7.27 -11.55
N ASP A 25 11.03 8.41 -12.23
CA ASP A 25 11.58 8.61 -13.58
C ASP A 25 10.99 7.66 -14.65
N LEU A 26 9.74 7.21 -14.47
CA LEU A 26 8.99 6.44 -15.47
C LEU A 26 8.06 7.34 -16.29
N SER A 27 7.85 6.99 -17.56
CA SER A 27 6.85 7.64 -18.40
C SER A 27 5.43 7.31 -17.92
N GLN A 28 4.47 8.17 -18.24
CA GLN A 28 3.05 7.90 -17.98
C GLN A 28 2.61 6.58 -18.63
N GLU A 29 3.05 6.32 -19.86
CA GLU A 29 2.79 5.06 -20.57
C GLU A 29 3.26 3.84 -19.77
N ALA A 30 4.48 3.88 -19.21
CA ALA A 30 5.01 2.77 -18.40
C ALA A 30 4.23 2.55 -17.09
N ILE A 31 3.68 3.62 -16.51
CA ILE A 31 2.87 3.56 -15.29
C ILE A 31 1.47 2.99 -15.57
N GLU A 32 0.90 3.31 -16.72
CA GLU A 32 -0.46 2.94 -17.11
C GLU A 32 -0.52 1.60 -17.87
N SER A 33 0.60 1.16 -18.45
CA SER A 33 0.69 -0.09 -19.20
C SER A 33 0.46 -1.32 -18.34
N ARG A 34 -0.01 -2.37 -19.00
CA ARG A 34 -0.17 -3.72 -18.45
C ARG A 34 0.73 -4.65 -19.24
N ILE A 35 1.50 -5.48 -18.55
CA ILE A 35 2.40 -6.43 -19.20
C ILE A 35 1.55 -7.45 -19.98
N GLU A 36 1.72 -7.51 -21.30
CA GLU A 36 0.92 -8.35 -22.21
C GLU A 36 -0.60 -8.20 -22.03
N ASP A 37 -1.09 -7.01 -21.70
CA ASP A 37 -2.51 -6.75 -21.40
C ASP A 37 -3.09 -7.61 -20.26
N LYS A 38 -2.22 -8.14 -19.39
CA LYS A 38 -2.56 -8.98 -18.24
C LYS A 38 -2.19 -8.30 -16.92
N GLY A 39 -2.77 -8.82 -15.84
CA GLY A 39 -2.49 -8.35 -14.48
C GLY A 39 -2.92 -6.89 -14.26
N ASN A 40 -2.33 -6.25 -13.25
CA ASN A 40 -2.61 -4.86 -12.89
C ASN A 40 -1.47 -3.94 -13.36
N SER A 41 -1.81 -2.72 -13.78
CA SER A 41 -0.81 -1.69 -14.07
C SER A 41 -0.15 -1.16 -12.79
N MET A 42 0.98 -0.46 -12.91
CA MET A 42 1.58 0.21 -11.74
C MET A 42 0.60 1.22 -11.12
N LYS A 43 -0.11 1.98 -11.96
CA LYS A 43 -1.15 2.92 -11.50
C LYS A 43 -2.16 2.23 -10.60
N TRP A 44 -2.66 1.06 -11.02
CA TRP A 44 -3.61 0.28 -10.23
C TRP A 44 -3.00 -0.22 -8.91
N LEU A 45 -1.76 -0.74 -8.96
CA LEU A 45 -1.07 -1.26 -7.77
C LEU A 45 -0.87 -0.16 -6.71
N VAL A 46 -0.52 1.06 -7.11
CA VAL A 46 -0.37 2.17 -6.15
C VAL A 46 -1.72 2.59 -5.57
N GLY A 47 -2.78 2.64 -6.37
CA GLY A 47 -4.14 2.89 -5.86
C GLY A 47 -4.61 1.82 -4.88
N HIS A 48 -4.28 0.56 -5.14
CA HIS A 48 -4.53 -0.57 -4.25
C HIS A 48 -3.77 -0.45 -2.93
N LEU A 49 -2.50 -0.07 -2.97
CA LEU A 49 -1.66 0.14 -1.79
C LEU A 49 -2.13 1.33 -0.97
N ALA A 50 -2.51 2.44 -1.61
CA ALA A 50 -3.13 3.57 -0.94
C ALA A 50 -4.40 3.12 -0.19
N SER A 51 -5.31 2.42 -0.88
CA SER A 51 -6.53 1.88 -0.27
C SER A 51 -6.23 0.92 0.90
N SER A 52 -5.17 0.13 0.80
CA SER A 52 -4.71 -0.77 1.86
C SER A 52 -4.24 -0.01 3.11
N ARG A 53 -3.57 1.14 2.96
CA ARG A 53 -3.20 1.98 4.12
C ARG A 53 -4.39 2.62 4.82
N PHE A 54 -5.51 2.87 4.13
CA PHE A 54 -6.75 3.25 4.81
C PHE A 54 -7.31 2.10 5.66
N VAL A 55 -7.11 0.84 5.26
CA VAL A 55 -7.44 -0.31 6.10
C VAL A 55 -6.54 -0.36 7.33
N VAL A 56 -5.24 -0.07 7.16
CA VAL A 56 -4.31 0.06 8.31
C VAL A 56 -4.79 1.13 9.29
N LEU A 57 -5.20 2.30 8.80
CA LEU A 57 -5.73 3.39 9.64
C LEU A 57 -6.93 2.96 10.49
N SER A 58 -7.89 2.24 9.89
CA SER A 58 -9.05 1.70 10.61
C SER A 58 -8.61 0.74 11.73
N HIS A 59 -7.67 -0.17 11.47
CA HIS A 59 -7.13 -1.08 12.48
C HIS A 59 -6.44 -0.39 13.65
N ILE A 60 -5.94 0.84 13.45
CA ILE A 60 -5.24 1.63 14.47
C ILE A 60 -6.10 2.78 15.03
N GLY A 61 -7.42 2.67 14.85
CA GLY A 61 -8.42 3.54 15.47
C GLY A 61 -8.68 4.86 14.74
N ILE A 62 -8.26 4.99 13.48
CA ILE A 62 -8.50 6.18 12.65
C ILE A 62 -9.50 5.81 11.55
N GLU A 63 -10.76 6.17 11.76
CA GLU A 63 -11.82 6.04 10.75
C GLU A 63 -11.86 7.27 9.85
N GLN A 64 -11.79 7.06 8.54
CA GLN A 64 -11.91 8.12 7.55
C GLN A 64 -12.48 7.57 6.23
N GLU A 65 -13.10 8.46 5.45
CA GLU A 65 -13.63 8.10 4.13
C GLU A 65 -12.51 7.64 3.20
N ARG A 66 -12.75 6.53 2.48
CA ARG A 66 -11.80 5.99 1.50
C ARG A 66 -12.03 6.68 0.15
N PRO A 67 -11.07 7.49 -0.34
CA PRO A 67 -11.29 8.36 -1.50
C PRO A 67 -11.54 7.61 -2.80
N PHE A 68 -11.16 6.34 -2.89
CA PHE A 68 -11.31 5.51 -4.09
C PHE A 68 -12.40 4.43 -3.98
N GLY A 69 -13.13 4.36 -2.85
CA GLY A 69 -14.11 3.30 -2.61
C GLY A 69 -13.56 1.90 -2.91
N ASP A 70 -14.29 1.14 -3.72
CA ASP A 70 -13.92 -0.23 -4.12
C ASP A 70 -13.14 -0.31 -5.44
N LEU A 71 -12.75 0.83 -6.02
CA LEU A 71 -12.13 0.89 -7.35
C LEU A 71 -10.83 0.08 -7.44
N PHE A 72 -10.06 0.04 -6.36
CA PHE A 72 -8.82 -0.72 -6.24
C PHE A 72 -8.96 -1.92 -5.30
N ALA A 73 -10.19 -2.42 -5.07
CA ALA A 73 -10.40 -3.58 -4.23
C ALA A 73 -9.80 -4.85 -4.86
N ARG A 74 -9.40 -5.81 -4.01
CA ARG A 74 -8.95 -7.12 -4.49
C ARG A 74 -10.09 -7.79 -5.26
N GLY A 75 -9.81 -8.22 -6.49
CA GLY A 75 -10.81 -8.86 -7.36
C GLY A 75 -11.72 -7.87 -8.09
N ALA A 76 -11.48 -6.56 -7.98
CA ALA A 76 -12.12 -5.57 -8.83
C ALA A 76 -11.82 -5.87 -10.31
N GLU A 77 -12.83 -5.63 -11.16
CA GLU A 77 -12.68 -5.74 -12.60
C GLU A 77 -11.67 -4.72 -13.11
N VAL A 78 -10.79 -5.16 -14.01
CA VAL A 78 -9.82 -4.25 -14.64
C VAL A 78 -10.55 -3.35 -15.63
N LYS A 79 -10.58 -2.06 -15.32
CA LYS A 79 -11.12 -1.00 -16.19
C LYS A 79 -10.08 -0.39 -17.12
N ASP A 80 -10.52 0.46 -18.03
CA ASP A 80 -9.64 1.26 -18.87
C ASP A 80 -8.85 2.29 -18.04
N ALA A 81 -7.68 2.68 -18.53
CA ALA A 81 -6.81 3.62 -17.81
C ALA A 81 -7.52 4.96 -17.49
N ALA A 82 -8.44 5.41 -18.36
CA ALA A 82 -9.19 6.65 -18.21
C ALA A 82 -10.25 6.60 -17.09
N ASP A 83 -10.66 5.40 -16.64
CA ASP A 83 -11.67 5.22 -15.60
C ASP A 83 -11.09 5.27 -14.18
N TYR A 84 -9.76 5.30 -14.06
CA TYR A 84 -9.07 5.49 -12.79
C TYR A 84 -8.73 6.97 -12.58
N PRO A 85 -8.65 7.44 -11.33
CA PRO A 85 -8.06 8.73 -11.00
C PRO A 85 -6.69 8.90 -11.65
N SER A 86 -6.30 10.15 -11.86
CA SER A 86 -4.98 10.44 -12.42
C SER A 86 -3.89 9.89 -11.51
N TYR A 87 -2.75 9.55 -12.11
CA TYR A 87 -1.63 9.05 -11.33
C TYR A 87 -1.15 10.05 -10.24
N ALA A 88 -1.22 11.35 -10.52
CA ALA A 88 -0.90 12.39 -9.57
C ALA A 88 -1.86 12.42 -8.35
N GLU A 89 -3.16 12.21 -8.57
CA GLU A 89 -4.14 12.11 -7.48
C GLU A 89 -3.91 10.87 -6.62
N ILE A 90 -3.61 9.73 -7.25
CA ILE A 90 -3.29 8.47 -6.56
C ILE A 90 -2.04 8.64 -5.69
N LEU A 91 -0.97 9.23 -6.23
CA LEU A 91 0.25 9.50 -5.48
C LEU A 91 0.01 10.46 -4.31
N LYS A 92 -0.78 11.52 -4.51
CA LYS A 92 -1.11 12.45 -3.43
C LYS A 92 -1.80 11.72 -2.28
N VAL A 93 -2.81 10.90 -2.57
CA VAL A 93 -3.52 10.12 -1.55
C VAL A 93 -2.58 9.11 -0.88
N TRP A 94 -1.69 8.47 -1.64
CA TRP A 94 -0.69 7.54 -1.12
C TRP A 94 0.24 8.22 -0.09
N GLU A 95 0.80 9.39 -0.40
CA GLU A 95 1.69 10.12 0.50
C GLU A 95 0.94 10.63 1.75
N GLU A 96 -0.30 11.13 1.58
CA GLU A 96 -1.12 11.61 2.70
C GLU A 96 -1.49 10.48 3.67
N VAL A 97 -1.90 9.32 3.17
CA VAL A 97 -2.23 8.17 4.02
C VAL A 97 -0.97 7.57 4.65
N ALA A 98 0.16 7.59 3.94
CA ALA A 98 1.46 7.20 4.45
C ALA A 98 1.86 8.00 5.69
N ASP A 99 1.81 9.33 5.59
CA ASP A 99 2.16 10.24 6.69
C ASP A 99 1.28 10.00 7.91
N LYS A 100 -0.03 9.78 7.71
CA LYS A 100 -0.97 9.49 8.81
C LYS A 100 -0.66 8.17 9.51
N VAL A 101 -0.39 7.10 8.75
CA VAL A 101 -0.05 5.78 9.31
C VAL A 101 1.25 5.88 10.11
N GLU A 102 2.29 6.49 9.54
CA GLU A 102 3.59 6.63 10.18
C GLU A 102 3.51 7.48 11.46
N ALA A 103 2.77 8.60 11.42
CA ALA A 103 2.53 9.42 12.60
C ALA A 103 1.78 8.64 13.70
N ARG A 104 0.73 7.90 13.34
CA ARG A 104 -0.05 7.13 14.32
C ARG A 104 0.77 6.02 14.97
N PHE A 105 1.68 5.38 14.25
CA PHE A 105 2.56 4.35 14.81
C PHE A 105 3.44 4.84 15.96
N GLU A 106 3.80 6.13 15.99
CA GLU A 106 4.59 6.69 17.10
C GLU A 106 3.84 6.66 18.45
N GLU A 107 2.52 6.70 18.38
CA GLU A 107 1.60 6.91 19.51
C GLU A 107 0.85 5.63 19.93
N LEU A 108 1.03 4.51 19.22
CA LEU A 108 0.30 3.28 19.53
C LEU A 108 0.66 2.72 20.91
N THR A 109 -0.38 2.42 21.69
CA THR A 109 -0.28 1.78 23.01
C THR A 109 -0.45 0.26 22.90
N ASP A 110 -0.20 -0.46 23.99
CA ASP A 110 -0.47 -1.90 24.04
C ASP A 110 -1.96 -2.23 23.88
N ASP A 111 -2.84 -1.37 24.40
CA ASP A 111 -4.30 -1.52 24.28
C ASP A 111 -4.75 -1.32 22.83
N ASP A 112 -4.20 -0.33 22.13
CA ASP A 112 -4.47 -0.11 20.70
C ASP A 112 -4.06 -1.33 19.88
N LEU A 113 -2.88 -1.89 20.15
CA LEU A 113 -2.34 -3.05 19.43
C LEU A 113 -3.11 -4.34 19.71
N GLY A 114 -3.72 -4.46 20.90
CA GLY A 114 -4.56 -5.58 21.30
C GLY A 114 -6.02 -5.43 20.90
N ALA A 115 -6.42 -4.31 20.30
CA ALA A 115 -7.80 -4.08 19.89
C ALA A 115 -8.26 -5.15 18.88
N PRO A 116 -9.50 -5.64 18.99
CA PRO A 116 -10.04 -6.60 18.05
C PRO A 116 -10.26 -5.94 16.68
N MET A 117 -10.04 -6.70 15.61
CA MET A 117 -10.42 -6.31 14.26
C MET A 117 -11.36 -7.35 13.64
N ASP A 118 -12.31 -6.88 12.83
CA ASP A 118 -13.26 -7.75 12.13
C ASP A 118 -12.62 -8.46 10.92
N ALA A 119 -11.48 -7.97 10.44
CA ALA A 119 -10.78 -8.51 9.28
C ALA A 119 -10.04 -9.82 9.61
N GLN A 120 -10.21 -10.84 8.76
CA GLN A 120 -9.45 -12.08 8.86
C GLN A 120 -8.31 -12.12 7.84
N TYR A 121 -7.09 -12.22 8.34
CA TYR A 121 -5.87 -12.39 7.53
C TYR A 121 -5.24 -13.77 7.77
N PRO A 122 -4.48 -14.31 6.80
CA PRO A 122 -3.83 -15.62 6.92
C PRO A 122 -2.93 -15.83 8.15
N ILE A 123 -2.42 -14.75 8.75
CA ILE A 123 -1.52 -14.80 9.92
C ILE A 123 -2.14 -14.16 11.17
N SER A 124 -3.43 -13.83 11.14
CA SER A 124 -4.04 -13.01 12.18
C SER A 124 -4.55 -13.82 13.37
N ASP A 125 -4.37 -13.25 14.57
CA ASP A 125 -4.98 -13.68 15.84
C ASP A 125 -6.20 -12.82 16.24
N GLY A 126 -6.72 -12.01 15.30
CA GLY A 126 -7.82 -11.09 15.51
C GLY A 126 -7.44 -9.74 16.12
N THR A 127 -6.14 -9.48 16.37
CA THR A 127 -5.66 -8.20 16.93
C THR A 127 -5.20 -7.23 15.86
N ALA A 128 -5.29 -5.92 16.15
CA ALA A 128 -4.75 -4.85 15.32
C ALA A 128 -3.26 -5.07 14.98
N LEU A 129 -2.44 -5.53 15.94
CA LEU A 129 -1.03 -5.84 15.70
C LEU A 129 -0.83 -6.88 14.59
N SER A 130 -1.62 -7.95 14.60
CA SER A 130 -1.54 -8.99 13.57
C SER A 130 -1.99 -8.47 12.19
N GLY A 131 -2.95 -7.54 12.16
CA GLY A 131 -3.38 -6.84 10.95
C GLY A 131 -2.27 -5.96 10.37
N ILE A 132 -1.61 -5.16 11.23
CA ILE A 132 -0.44 -4.34 10.86
C ILE A 132 0.66 -5.21 10.25
N ALA A 133 0.98 -6.35 10.90
CA ALA A 133 2.01 -7.26 10.46
C ALA A 133 1.69 -7.88 9.08
N PHE A 134 0.45 -8.32 8.86
CA PHE A 134 0.04 -8.86 7.57
C PHE A 134 0.09 -7.80 6.47
N LEU A 135 -0.41 -6.60 6.76
CA LEU A 135 -0.44 -5.51 5.78
C LEU A 135 0.97 -4.98 5.46
N ALA A 136 1.93 -5.09 6.38
CA ALA A 136 3.35 -4.83 6.09
C ALA A 136 3.91 -5.81 5.05
N LEU A 137 3.66 -7.12 5.23
CA LEU A 137 4.04 -8.16 4.27
C LEU A 137 3.35 -7.96 2.91
N HIS A 138 2.06 -7.63 2.92
CA HIS A 138 1.27 -7.33 1.74
C HIS A 138 1.89 -6.18 0.92
N GLU A 139 2.27 -5.07 1.56
CA GLU A 139 2.96 -3.98 0.87
C GLU A 139 4.30 -4.43 0.28
N THR A 140 5.09 -5.22 1.01
CA THR A 140 6.38 -5.73 0.51
C THR A 140 6.17 -6.62 -0.73
N TYR A 141 5.13 -7.45 -0.74
CA TYR A 141 4.78 -8.28 -1.91
C TYR A 141 4.51 -7.42 -3.16
N HIS A 142 3.70 -6.38 -3.02
CA HIS A 142 3.39 -5.48 -4.13
C HIS A 142 4.55 -4.54 -4.51
N ALA A 143 5.42 -4.16 -3.56
CA ALA A 143 6.66 -3.46 -3.86
C ALA A 143 7.56 -4.29 -4.79
N GLY A 144 7.64 -5.61 -4.56
CA GLY A 144 8.32 -6.54 -5.47
C GLY A 144 7.69 -6.59 -6.86
N GLN A 145 6.35 -6.60 -6.95
CA GLN A 145 5.65 -6.52 -8.24
C GLN A 145 5.98 -5.22 -8.99
N LEU A 146 5.92 -4.08 -8.30
CA LEU A 146 6.28 -2.78 -8.88
C LEU A 146 7.73 -2.75 -9.37
N ALA A 147 8.67 -3.26 -8.56
CA ALA A 147 10.07 -3.36 -8.96
C ALA A 147 10.27 -4.22 -10.22
N TYR A 148 9.51 -5.31 -10.35
CA TYR A 148 9.59 -6.18 -11.52
C TYR A 148 8.99 -5.53 -12.77
N ILE A 149 7.80 -4.93 -12.65
CA ILE A 149 7.15 -4.20 -13.75
C ILE A 149 8.01 -3.02 -14.20
N ARG A 150 8.71 -2.34 -13.27
CA ARG A 150 9.67 -1.27 -13.58
C ARG A 150 10.73 -1.79 -14.53
N ARG A 151 11.33 -2.93 -14.20
CA ARG A 151 12.41 -3.53 -14.99
C ARG A 151 11.94 -3.93 -16.38
N LEU A 152 10.73 -4.48 -16.49
CA LEU A 152 10.12 -4.86 -17.78
C LEU A 152 9.84 -3.65 -18.68
N ASN A 153 9.56 -2.48 -18.09
CA ASN A 153 9.40 -1.22 -18.82
C ASN A 153 10.74 -0.48 -19.04
N GLY A 154 11.88 -1.15 -18.89
CA GLY A 154 13.21 -0.58 -19.15
C GLY A 154 13.77 0.29 -18.03
N GLY A 155 13.10 0.38 -16.88
CA GLY A 155 13.60 1.11 -15.73
C GLY A 155 14.83 0.45 -15.09
N ASP A 156 15.61 1.28 -14.40
CA ASP A 156 16.76 0.82 -13.62
C ASP A 156 16.35 -0.03 -12.42
N GLN A 157 17.30 -0.84 -11.96
CA GLN A 157 17.16 -1.63 -10.75
C GLN A 157 17.09 -0.73 -9.50
N ILE A 158 16.23 -1.10 -8.54
CA ILE A 158 16.04 -0.35 -7.29
C ILE A 158 16.99 -0.85 -6.20
N THR A 159 17.06 -2.19 -6.02
CA THR A 159 17.94 -2.86 -5.05
C THR A 159 18.42 -4.19 -5.61
N GLY A 160 19.64 -4.62 -5.21
CA GLY A 160 20.27 -5.88 -5.60
C GLY A 160 21.30 -5.70 -6.70
#